data_AF-A0A9X9PUQ2-F1
#
_entry.id   AF-A0A9X9PUQ2-F1
#
_cell.length_a   1.000
_cell.length_b   1.000
_cell.length_c   1.000
_cell.angle_alpha   90.00
_cell.angle_beta   90.00
_cell.angle_gamma   90.00
#
_symmetry.space_group_name_H-M   'P 1'
#
loop_
_entity.id
_entity.type
_entity.pdbx_description
1 polymer ?
#
loop_
_entity_poly.entity_id
_entity_poly.type
_entity_poly.pdbx_seq_one_letter_code
_entity_poly.pdbx_strand_id
1 'polypeptide(L)'
;MLAYLINGFIKMVSFGRDFEQQLSFYVEARSMFCNLEPVLVQLIHSVNRLAMETRKVMKGNHSRKTAAFVRACVAYCFITIPSLVGIFTRLNLYLHSGQVALANQCLSQGK
;
A
#
# COMPACT_ATOMS: atom_id res chain seq x y z
N MET A 1 -13.57 -17.10 6.78
CA MET A 1 -14.84 -16.41 6.46
C MET A 1 -14.78 -14.90 6.74
N LEU A 2 -14.50 -14.47 7.97
CA LEU A 2 -14.45 -13.03 8.32
C LEU A 2 -13.44 -12.20 7.49
N ALA A 3 -12.18 -12.64 7.41
CA ALA A 3 -11.16 -11.94 6.63
C ALA A 3 -11.51 -11.83 5.13
N TYR A 4 -12.25 -12.80 4.58
CA TYR A 4 -12.73 -12.75 3.20
C TYR A 4 -13.76 -11.63 3.00
N LEU A 5 -14.71 -11.50 3.92
CA LEU A 5 -15.71 -10.42 3.89
C LEU A 5 -15.07 -9.05 4.06
N ILE A 6 -14.13 -8.92 5.01
CA ILE A 6 -13.38 -7.67 5.21
C ILE A 6 -12.58 -7.30 3.96
N ASN A 7 -11.89 -8.27 3.35
CA ASN A 7 -11.16 -8.05 2.11
C ASN A 7 -12.09 -7.67 0.95
N GLY A 8 -13.30 -8.24 0.90
CA GLY A 8 -14.34 -7.84 -0.04
C GLY A 8 -14.74 -6.37 0.15
N PHE A 9 -15.01 -5.96 1.39
CA PHE A 9 -15.34 -4.58 1.73
C PHE A 9 -14.21 -3.60 1.37
N ILE A 10 -12.97 -3.91 1.77
CA ILE A 10 -11.79 -3.08 1.45
C ILE A 10 -11.63 -2.86 -0.06
N LYS A 11 -11.94 -3.86 -0.88
CA LYS A 11 -11.89 -3.76 -2.35
C LYS A 11 -13.03 -2.93 -2.96
N MET A 12 -14.16 -2.83 -2.26
CA MET A 12 -15.32 -2.04 -2.72
C MET A 12 -15.20 -0.55 -2.37
N VAL A 13 -14.51 -0.21 -1.29
CA VAL A 13 -14.30 1.20 -0.90
C VAL A 13 -13.40 1.90 -1.90
N SER A 14 -13.95 2.93 -2.56
CA SER A 14 -13.24 3.76 -3.54
C SER A 14 -13.57 5.23 -3.32
N PHE A 15 -12.54 6.06 -3.14
CA PHE A 15 -12.65 7.52 -3.11
C PHE A 15 -12.30 8.17 -4.47
N GLY A 16 -12.30 7.38 -5.54
CA GLY A 16 -12.03 7.86 -6.89
C GLY A 16 -10.61 8.43 -7.03
N ARG A 17 -10.51 9.73 -7.35
CA ARG A 17 -9.21 10.43 -7.49
C ARG A 17 -8.68 11.03 -6.19
N ASP A 18 -9.42 10.91 -5.08
CA ASP A 18 -8.94 11.33 -3.78
C ASP A 18 -8.03 10.25 -3.18
N PHE A 19 -6.79 10.22 -3.65
CA PHE A 19 -5.80 9.24 -3.24
C PHE A 19 -5.38 9.39 -1.78
N GLU A 20 -5.40 10.62 -1.24
CA GLU A 20 -5.08 10.87 0.17
C GLU A 20 -6.15 10.26 1.07
N GLN A 21 -7.43 10.49 0.77
CA GLN A 21 -8.53 9.88 1.51
C GLN A 21 -8.51 8.35 1.42
N GLN A 22 -8.18 7.80 0.25
CA GLN A 22 -8.03 6.36 0.07
C GLN A 22 -6.90 5.78 0.93
N LEU A 23 -5.75 6.46 1.02
CA LEU A 23 -4.65 6.03 1.89
C LEU A 23 -5.03 6.13 3.37
N SER A 24 -5.71 7.20 3.78
CA SER A 24 -6.23 7.36 5.15
C SER A 24 -7.14 6.20 5.55
N PHE A 25 -8.06 5.79 4.67
CA PHE A 25 -8.89 4.61 4.88
C PHE A 25 -8.04 3.33 5.10
N TYR A 26 -6.97 3.12 4.34
CA TYR A 26 -6.09 1.96 4.54
C TYR A 26 -5.26 2.04 5.83
N VAL A 27 -4.93 3.25 6.31
CA VAL A 27 -4.28 3.47 7.61
C VAL A 27 -5.21 3.08 8.76
N GLU A 28 -6.46 3.52 8.71
CA GLU A 28 -7.49 3.15 9.69
C GLU A 28 -7.81 1.66 9.64
N ALA A 29 -7.96 1.08 8.45
CA ALA A 29 -8.19 -0.35 8.30
C ALA A 29 -7.04 -1.18 8.90
N ARG A 30 -5.79 -0.72 8.78
CA ARG A 30 -4.65 -1.40 9.40
C ARG A 30 -4.74 -1.42 10.91
N SER A 31 -5.11 -0.31 11.55
CA SER A 31 -5.21 -0.25 13.00
C SER A 31 -6.37 -1.10 13.52
N MET A 32 -7.51 -1.10 12.83
CA MET A 32 -8.68 -1.91 13.19
C MET A 32 -8.46 -3.41 13.02
N PHE A 33 -7.70 -3.82 12.00
CA PHE A 33 -7.51 -5.23 11.63
C PHE A 33 -6.06 -5.72 11.81
N CYS A 34 -5.32 -5.12 12.74
CA CYS A 34 -3.89 -5.39 12.97
C CYS A 34 -3.55 -6.86 13.27
N ASN A 35 -4.51 -7.62 13.80
CA ASN A 35 -4.34 -9.04 14.14
C ASN A 35 -4.82 -10.00 13.04
N LEU A 36 -5.29 -9.49 11.89
CA LEU A 36 -5.79 -10.30 10.78
C LEU A 36 -4.81 -10.25 9.60
N GLU A 37 -3.82 -11.13 9.59
CA GLU A 37 -2.80 -11.16 8.53
C GLU A 37 -3.37 -11.16 7.10
N PRO A 38 -4.42 -11.94 6.74
CA PRO A 38 -4.94 -11.90 5.37
C PRO A 38 -5.50 -10.53 4.98
N VAL A 39 -5.90 -9.72 5.95
CA VAL A 39 -6.35 -8.33 5.75
C VAL A 39 -5.15 -7.41 5.58
N LEU A 40 -4.10 -7.57 6.39
CA LEU A 40 -2.86 -6.80 6.23
C LEU A 40 -2.21 -7.03 4.87
N VAL A 41 -2.15 -8.29 4.41
CA VAL A 41 -1.66 -8.63 3.06
C VAL A 41 -2.49 -7.93 1.99
N GLN A 42 -3.82 -7.94 2.10
CA GLN A 42 -4.71 -7.25 1.17
C GLN A 42 -4.49 -5.73 1.18
N LEU A 43 -4.30 -5.12 2.35
CA LEU A 43 -4.04 -3.70 2.49
C LEU A 43 -2.72 -3.30 1.83
N ILE A 44 -1.64 -4.08 2.00
CA ILE A 44 -0.35 -3.86 1.33
C ILE A 44 -0.51 -3.88 -0.18
N HIS A 45 -1.23 -4.87 -0.73
CA HIS A 45 -1.51 -4.90 -2.17
C HIS A 45 -2.36 -3.72 -2.64
N SER A 46 -3.37 -3.32 -1.86
CA SER A 46 -4.22 -2.16 -2.18
C SER A 46 -3.43 -0.85 -2.18
N VAL A 47 -2.51 -0.65 -1.23
CA VAL A 47 -1.65 0.55 -1.17
C VAL A 47 -0.62 0.55 -2.31
N ASN A 48 -0.02 -0.60 -2.63
CA ASN A 48 0.84 -0.72 -3.80
C ASN A 48 0.10 -0.36 -5.10
N ARG A 49 -1.15 -0.81 -5.25
CA ARG A 49 -2.00 -0.43 -6.38
C ARG A 49 -2.29 1.07 -6.39
N LEU A 50 -2.61 1.67 -5.24
CA LEU A 50 -2.87 3.10 -5.11
C LEU A 50 -1.67 3.96 -5.57
N ALA A 51 -0.45 3.56 -5.21
CA ALA A 51 0.77 4.18 -5.71
C ALA A 51 0.89 4.08 -7.24
N MET A 52 0.58 2.91 -7.83
CA MET A 52 0.62 2.72 -9.28
C MET A 52 -0.47 3.48 -10.04
N GLU A 53 -1.68 3.59 -9.48
CA GLU A 53 -2.73 4.45 -10.06
C GLU A 53 -2.33 5.93 -9.99
N THR A 54 -1.68 6.36 -8.91
CA THR A 54 -1.11 7.71 -8.80
C THR A 54 -0.09 7.95 -9.90
N ARG A 55 0.85 7.02 -10.11
CA ARG A 55 1.82 7.05 -11.22
C ARG A 55 1.13 7.19 -12.57
N LYS A 56 0.07 6.42 -12.80
CA LYS A 56 -0.69 6.40 -14.06
C LYS A 56 -1.32 7.76 -14.34
N VAL A 57 -1.98 8.36 -13.34
CA VAL A 57 -2.58 9.70 -13.47
C VAL A 57 -1.50 10.77 -13.69
N MET A 58 -0.35 10.64 -13.03
CA MET A 58 0.79 11.54 -13.20
C MET A 58 1.62 11.25 -14.47
N LYS A 59 1.28 10.20 -15.25
CA LYS A 59 2.06 9.73 -16.40
C LYS A 59 3.55 9.51 -16.08
N GLY A 60 3.84 9.10 -14.84
CA GLY A 60 5.20 8.91 -14.33
C GLY A 60 5.92 10.18 -13.85
N ASN A 61 5.37 11.38 -14.08
CA ASN A 61 5.98 12.64 -13.70
C ASN A 61 5.37 13.18 -12.40
N HIS A 62 6.01 12.87 -11.28
CA HIS A 62 5.53 13.29 -9.96
C HIS A 62 5.91 14.74 -9.64
N SER A 63 4.92 15.53 -9.22
CA SER A 63 5.18 16.75 -8.45
C SER A 63 5.78 16.41 -7.08
N ARG A 64 6.37 17.41 -6.40
CA ARG A 64 6.87 17.22 -5.02
C ARG A 64 5.80 16.62 -4.08
N LYS A 65 4.55 17.06 -4.21
CA LYS A 65 3.42 16.56 -3.42
C LYS A 65 3.13 15.08 -3.72
N THR A 66 3.00 14.73 -5.00
CA THR A 66 2.67 13.34 -5.39
C THR A 66 3.82 12.38 -5.15
N ALA A 67 5.07 12.82 -5.27
CA ALA A 67 6.23 12.02 -4.89
C ALA A 67 6.25 11.75 -3.38
N ALA A 68 5.91 12.74 -2.55
CA ALA A 68 5.79 12.56 -1.10
C ALA A 68 4.66 11.57 -0.76
N PHE A 69 3.52 11.68 -1.44
CA PHE A 69 2.41 10.73 -1.29
C PHE A 69 2.82 9.29 -1.62
N VAL A 70 3.48 9.07 -2.76
CA VAL A 70 3.92 7.71 -3.13
C VAL A 70 4.95 7.17 -2.13
N ARG A 71 5.86 8.01 -1.62
CA ARG A 71 6.76 7.60 -0.53
C ARG A 71 6.00 7.19 0.73
N ALA A 72 4.90 7.86 1.06
CA ALA A 72 4.04 7.46 2.18
C ALA A 72 3.37 6.09 1.94
N CYS A 73 2.90 5.81 0.71
CA CYS A 73 2.39 4.48 0.35
C CYS A 73 3.46 3.39 0.50
N VAL A 74 4.68 3.63 0.01
CA VAL A 74 5.79 2.67 0.16
C VAL A 74 6.14 2.48 1.63
N ALA A 75 6.25 3.57 2.40
CA ALA A 75 6.53 3.52 3.83
C ALA A 75 5.48 2.67 4.56
N TYR A 76 4.19 2.91 4.30
CA TYR A 76 3.08 2.12 4.83
C TYR A 76 3.28 0.61 4.59
N CYS A 77 3.63 0.21 3.36
CA CYS A 77 3.89 -1.19 3.06
C CYS A 77 5.06 -1.73 3.90
N PHE A 78 6.20 -1.02 3.92
CA PHE A 78 7.41 -1.45 4.62
C PHE A 78 7.26 -1.54 6.13
N ILE A 79 6.43 -0.70 6.75
CA ILE A 79 6.16 -0.78 8.20
C ILE A 79 5.07 -1.79 8.55
N THR A 80 4.24 -2.22 7.59
CA THR A 80 3.19 -3.23 7.81
C THR A 80 3.71 -4.65 7.59
N ILE A 81 4.61 -4.86 6.62
CA ILE A 81 5.15 -6.20 6.30
C ILE A 81 5.81 -6.91 7.51
N PRO A 82 6.59 -6.25 8.40
CA PRO A 82 7.17 -6.90 9.57
C PRO A 82 6.16 -7.54 10.52
N SER A 83 4.91 -7.06 10.52
CA SER A 83 3.83 -7.60 11.36
C SER A 83 3.33 -8.97 10.91
N LEU A 84 3.78 -9.46 9.75
CA LEU A 84 3.45 -10.78 9.25
C LEU A 84 4.44 -11.85 9.74
N VAL A 85 3.95 -13.05 10.02
CA VAL A 85 4.70 -14.22 10.50
C VAL A 85 5.41 -14.90 9.33
N GLY A 86 4.71 -15.11 8.21
CA GLY A 86 5.22 -15.88 7.07
C GLY A 86 6.42 -15.22 6.37
N ILE A 87 7.61 -15.84 6.47
CA ILE A 87 8.85 -15.30 5.88
C ILE A 87 8.77 -15.14 4.36
N PHE A 88 8.26 -16.13 3.64
CA PHE A 88 8.11 -16.05 2.18
C PHE A 88 7.07 -15.01 1.77
N THR A 89 5.98 -14.88 2.54
CA THR A 89 4.98 -13.84 2.32
C THR A 89 5.61 -12.45 2.47
N ARG A 90 6.38 -12.23 3.54
CA ARG A 90 7.11 -10.97 3.74
C ARG A 90 8.08 -10.67 2.61
N LEU A 91 8.91 -11.64 2.22
CA LEU A 91 9.88 -11.50 1.14
C LEU A 91 9.18 -11.09 -0.17
N ASN A 92 8.10 -11.78 -0.55
CA ASN A 92 7.34 -11.47 -1.75
C ASN A 92 6.72 -10.07 -1.69
N LEU A 93 6.19 -9.67 -0.53
CA LEU A 93 5.59 -8.34 -0.36
C LEU A 93 6.64 -7.22 -0.36
N TYR A 94 7.83 -7.44 0.21
CA TYR A 94 8.94 -6.51 0.11
C TYR A 94 9.41 -6.35 -1.33
N LEU A 95 9.59 -7.46 -2.06
CA LEU A 95 9.96 -7.43 -3.46
C LEU A 95 8.95 -6.64 -4.29
N HIS A 96 7.66 -6.93 -4.12
CA HIS A 96 6.59 -6.26 -4.86
C HIS A 96 6.50 -4.76 -4.51
N SER A 97 6.60 -4.40 -3.22
CA SER A 97 6.57 -3.00 -2.78
C SER A 97 7.83 -2.25 -3.24
N GLY A 98 8.98 -2.91 -3.29
CA GLY A 98 10.23 -2.38 -3.83
C GLY A 98 10.15 -2.11 -5.34
N GLN A 99 9.52 -3.00 -6.11
CA GLN A 99 9.26 -2.78 -7.54
C GLN A 99 8.36 -1.56 -7.77
N VAL A 100 7.32 -1.38 -6.94
CA VAL A 100 6.45 -0.19 -6.99
C VAL A 100 7.24 1.07 -6.65
N ALA A 101 8.09 1.04 -5.62
CA ALA A 101 8.95 2.17 -5.25
C ALA A 101 9.91 2.56 -6.38
N LEU A 102 10.55 1.58 -7.02
CA LEU A 102 11.42 1.79 -8.18
C LEU A 102 10.66 2.40 -9.36
N ALA A 103 9.49 1.85 -9.69
CA ALA A 103 8.67 2.35 -10.81
C ALA A 103 8.22 3.80 -10.62
N ASN A 104 8.08 4.25 -9.37
CA ASN A 104 7.71 5.62 -9.01
C ASN A 104 8.91 6.52 -8.72
N GLN A 105 10.14 6.09 -9.00
CA GLN A 105 11.38 6.83 -8.71
C GLN A 105 11.48 7.26 -7.23
N CYS A 106 10.91 6.45 -6.34
CA CYS A 106 10.79 6.72 -4.91
C CYS A 106 11.89 6.03 -4.06
N LEU A 107 12.94 5.51 -4.70
CA LEU A 107 14.12 4.96 -4.02
C LEU A 107 15.00 6.09 -3.47
N SER A 108 14.53 6.79 -2.44
CA SER A 108 15.42 7.58 -1.60
C SER A 108 16.01 6.67 -0.51
N GLN A 109 17.18 6.10 -0.82
CA GLN A 109 18.14 5.47 0.10
C GLN A 109 17.56 4.34 0.98
N GLY A 110 17.62 3.11 0.48
CA GLY A 110 17.73 1.96 1.39
C GLY A 110 18.98 2.18 2.23
N LYS A 111 18.79 2.46 3.52
CA LYS A 111 19.86 2.35 4.51
C LYS A 111 19.88 0.93 5.04
#